data_AF-F3L2U2-F1
#
_entry.id   AF-F3L2U2-F1
#
_cell.length_a   1.000
_cell.length_b   1.000
_cell.length_c   1.000
_cell.angle_alpha   90.00
_cell.angle_beta   90.00
_cell.angle_gamma   90.00
#
_symmetry.space_group_name_H-M   'P 1'
#
loop_
_entity.id
_entity.type
_entity.pdbx_description
1 polymer ?
#
loop_
_entity_poly.entity_id
_entity_poly.type
_entity_poly.pdbx_seq_one_letter_code
_entity_poly.pdbx_strand_id
1 'polypeptide(L)'
;MPRTIKNLERVAVFSEESAFLKWAYDKPVRRIDSKYAGVVHSGDLYPLFPVGDSPTEEVGIKLGGDKFNKKEHKIFWPSNEPLSFRDYCPSETKWHIEVNRFGNYVVFNGDFSFAEHLSGHLADNGLSVLRVDQSSRPADNGIHYDFFIRVSSDHEPDQVRAIAAKYFTCSATPQLPASELNLHEEVHDQSEVLIWIDRVRELTKENEGLYTVFEDYEEEISALREASQGKEEIQNELSRLQERYENLNETLSKVRERARSDQRLDTLLTTVLTQYDNIAVFKDSVRLITEEFPKVEGLIAALHTINNNDAALTTLRGTSNWKELRQHINTGDPNKPNMGRIYLKNTGGLNYVIIHKKHDDKDQQRLIRQLDMLNLNDSVFLYPHSSNIV
;
A
#
# COMPACT_ATOMS: atom_id res chain seq x y z
N MET A 1 30.27 -39.13 2.39
CA MET A 1 30.48 -39.66 3.76
C MET A 1 29.28 -39.23 4.59
N PRO A 2 28.58 -40.15 5.28
CA PRO A 2 27.39 -39.79 6.04
C PRO A 2 27.80 -38.91 7.23
N ARG A 3 27.31 -37.66 7.25
CA ARG A 3 27.57 -36.73 8.35
C ARG A 3 26.83 -37.23 9.60
N THR A 4 27.59 -37.32 10.67
CA THR A 4 27.17 -37.71 12.02
C THR A 4 26.30 -36.59 12.60
N ILE A 5 24.96 -36.70 12.60
CA ILE A 5 24.06 -35.60 13.03
C ILE A 5 23.94 -35.60 14.57
N LYS A 6 24.97 -35.13 15.28
CA LYS A 6 24.82 -34.73 16.71
C LYS A 6 24.18 -33.33 16.82
N ASN A 7 24.37 -32.52 15.79
CA ASN A 7 23.90 -31.16 15.68
C ASN A 7 23.16 -31.01 14.36
N LEU A 8 22.01 -30.35 14.40
CA LEU A 8 21.36 -29.84 13.21
C LEU A 8 22.04 -28.53 12.83
N GLU A 9 22.55 -28.45 11.58
CA GLU A 9 23.21 -27.25 11.05
C GLU A 9 22.27 -26.04 11.13
N ARG A 10 20.98 -26.25 10.83
CA ARG A 10 19.92 -25.26 10.96
C ARG A 10 18.60 -25.92 11.34
N VAL A 11 17.80 -25.20 12.14
CA VAL A 11 16.42 -25.55 12.49
C VAL A 11 15.55 -24.33 12.24
N ALA A 12 14.45 -24.49 11.53
CA ALA A 12 13.49 -23.41 11.31
C ALA A 12 12.69 -23.16 12.59
N VAL A 13 12.53 -21.90 12.98
CA VAL A 13 11.75 -21.50 14.14
C VAL A 13 10.47 -20.85 13.66
N PHE A 14 9.33 -21.39 14.07
CA PHE A 14 8.01 -20.90 13.71
C PHE A 14 7.27 -20.32 14.92
N SER A 15 6.40 -19.34 14.68
CA SER A 15 5.46 -18.83 15.67
C SER A 15 4.38 -19.86 16.01
N GLU A 16 3.55 -19.57 17.01
CA GLU A 16 2.34 -20.34 17.31
C GLU A 16 1.36 -20.41 16.12
N GLU A 17 1.35 -19.37 15.29
CA GLU A 17 0.56 -19.29 14.05
C GLU A 17 1.29 -19.92 12.83
N SER A 18 2.32 -20.74 13.08
CA SER A 18 3.11 -21.40 12.01
C SER A 18 3.81 -20.43 11.05
N ALA A 19 3.99 -19.15 11.41
CA ALA A 19 4.75 -18.20 10.62
C ALA A 19 6.25 -18.42 10.84
N PHE A 20 7.03 -18.52 9.76
CA PHE A 20 8.49 -18.62 9.87
C PHE A 20 9.06 -17.35 10.51
N LEU A 21 9.82 -17.52 11.59
CA LEU A 21 10.45 -16.42 12.32
C LEU A 21 11.91 -16.27 11.95
N LYS A 22 12.68 -17.35 12.08
CA LYS A 22 14.14 -17.33 11.87
C LYS A 22 14.73 -18.73 11.77
N TRP A 23 15.95 -18.78 11.26
CA TRP A 23 16.82 -19.95 11.40
C TRP A 23 17.54 -19.94 12.75
N ALA A 24 17.60 -21.10 13.38
CA ALA A 24 18.40 -21.35 14.57
C ALA A 24 19.49 -22.37 14.22
N TYR A 25 20.75 -21.94 14.31
CA TYR A 25 21.90 -22.73 13.86
C TYR A 25 22.51 -23.55 14.98
N ASP A 26 23.21 -24.62 14.58
CA ASP A 26 24.03 -25.49 15.43
C ASP A 26 23.30 -25.98 16.68
N LYS A 27 22.07 -26.46 16.48
CA LYS A 27 21.21 -26.91 17.58
C LYS A 27 21.47 -28.36 17.92
N PRO A 28 21.87 -28.67 19.17
CA PRO A 28 22.06 -30.05 19.57
C PRO A 28 20.70 -30.73 19.74
N VAL A 29 20.59 -31.94 19.22
CA VAL A 29 19.35 -32.72 19.25
C VAL A 29 19.29 -33.57 20.52
N ARG A 30 18.15 -33.58 21.21
CA ARG A 30 17.88 -34.33 22.43
C ARG A 30 16.72 -35.30 22.25
N ARG A 31 16.71 -36.37 23.06
CA ARG A 31 15.60 -37.32 23.14
C ARG A 31 14.52 -36.80 24.08
N ILE A 32 13.30 -36.74 23.57
CA ILE A 32 12.06 -36.58 24.33
C ILE A 32 11.48 -37.99 24.50
N ASP A 33 11.33 -38.42 25.76
CA ASP A 33 10.75 -39.71 26.17
C ASP A 33 11.26 -40.95 25.41
N SER A 34 12.54 -40.92 25.02
CA SER A 34 13.21 -41.95 24.18
C SER A 34 12.61 -42.17 22.80
N LYS A 35 11.58 -41.41 22.41
CA LYS A 35 10.79 -41.66 21.21
C LYS A 35 10.97 -40.58 20.14
N TYR A 36 11.10 -39.32 20.54
CA TYR A 36 11.09 -38.18 19.60
C TYR A 36 12.32 -37.29 19.71
N ALA A 37 12.73 -36.72 18.59
CA ALA A 37 13.84 -35.79 18.53
C ALA A 37 13.37 -34.36 18.84
N GLY A 38 14.15 -33.61 19.59
CA GLY A 38 13.86 -32.21 19.93
C GLY A 38 15.11 -31.35 20.04
N VAL A 39 14.96 -30.04 20.01
CA VAL A 39 16.07 -29.09 20.21
C VAL A 39 15.75 -28.03 21.25
N VAL A 40 16.77 -27.53 21.93
CA VAL A 40 16.61 -26.49 22.95
C VAL A 40 16.59 -25.10 22.30
N HIS A 41 15.52 -24.36 22.53
CA HIS A 41 15.37 -22.96 22.12
C HIS A 41 14.92 -22.11 23.31
N SER A 42 15.56 -20.96 23.53
CA SER A 42 15.22 -20.03 24.61
C SER A 42 15.09 -20.63 26.03
N GLY A 43 15.73 -21.77 26.29
CA GLY A 43 15.71 -22.42 27.61
C GLY A 43 14.88 -23.69 27.69
N ASP A 44 13.94 -23.88 26.77
CA ASP A 44 13.02 -25.02 26.72
C ASP A 44 13.36 -25.98 25.57
N LEU A 45 12.95 -27.24 25.71
CA LEU A 45 13.12 -28.28 24.69
C LEU A 45 11.85 -28.39 23.85
N TYR A 46 11.97 -28.20 22.54
CA TYR A 46 10.86 -28.29 21.59
C TYR A 46 11.00 -29.54 20.72
N PRO A 47 9.91 -30.28 20.45
CA PRO A 47 9.93 -31.39 19.50
C PRO A 47 10.18 -30.87 18.09
N LEU A 48 10.93 -31.66 17.31
CA LEU A 48 11.18 -31.37 15.90
C LEU A 48 9.99 -31.87 15.05
N PHE A 49 9.71 -31.15 13.97
CA PHE A 49 8.80 -31.58 12.91
C PHE A 49 9.45 -31.36 11.52
N PRO A 50 9.10 -32.17 10.50
CA PRO A 50 9.60 -31.97 9.14
C PRO A 50 8.99 -30.71 8.50
N VAL A 51 9.79 -29.93 7.77
CA VAL A 51 9.33 -28.74 7.05
C VAL A 51 9.19 -29.06 5.56
N GLY A 52 7.95 -29.08 5.04
CA GLY A 52 7.61 -29.29 3.62
C GLY A 52 7.18 -30.73 3.25
N ASP A 53 6.77 -30.93 1.99
CA ASP A 53 6.14 -32.17 1.48
C ASP A 53 7.11 -33.22 0.90
N SER A 54 8.40 -33.13 1.20
CA SER A 54 9.40 -34.14 0.83
C SER A 54 10.25 -34.50 2.03
N PRO A 55 10.97 -35.63 2.00
CA PRO A 55 11.97 -35.97 3.01
C PRO A 55 13.20 -35.06 2.83
N THR A 56 12.99 -33.75 2.86
CA THR A 56 14.05 -32.76 2.94
C THR A 56 14.59 -32.79 4.36
N GLU A 57 15.91 -32.71 4.48
CA GLU A 57 16.68 -32.69 5.74
C GLU A 57 16.35 -31.47 6.63
N GLU A 58 15.27 -30.74 6.33
CA GLU A 58 14.85 -29.51 6.97
C GLU A 58 13.79 -29.79 8.03
N VAL A 59 14.10 -29.35 9.24
CA VAL A 59 13.29 -29.60 10.43
C VAL A 59 13.03 -28.29 11.16
N GLY A 60 11.87 -28.20 11.81
CA GLY A 60 11.37 -27.01 12.46
C GLY A 60 11.00 -27.24 13.93
N ILE A 61 10.85 -26.14 14.66
CA ILE A 61 10.25 -26.07 15.99
C ILE A 61 9.17 -24.98 16.03
N LYS A 62 8.16 -25.16 16.88
CA LYS A 62 7.02 -24.24 17.02
C LYS A 62 6.98 -23.66 18.43
N LEU A 63 7.11 -22.33 18.55
CA LEU A 63 7.27 -21.66 19.85
C LEU A 63 6.00 -21.62 20.73
N GLY A 64 4.83 -21.94 20.17
CA GLY A 64 3.57 -22.11 20.92
C GLY A 64 3.07 -23.56 21.01
N GLY A 65 3.87 -24.53 20.56
CA GLY A 65 3.53 -25.96 20.67
C GLY A 65 4.02 -26.59 21.98
N ASP A 66 4.04 -27.92 22.02
CA ASP A 66 4.58 -28.65 23.17
C ASP A 66 6.00 -28.20 23.53
N LYS A 67 6.24 -27.98 24.83
CA LYS A 67 7.56 -27.68 25.38
C LYS A 67 7.86 -28.58 26.56
N PHE A 68 9.12 -28.99 26.65
CA PHE A 68 9.61 -29.90 27.67
C PHE A 68 10.73 -29.25 28.48
N ASN A 69 10.82 -29.63 29.76
CA ASN A 69 11.89 -29.14 30.61
C ASN A 69 13.23 -29.75 30.19
N LYS A 70 14.15 -28.95 29.65
CA LYS A 70 15.47 -29.44 29.22
C LYS A 70 16.29 -30.15 30.33
N LYS A 71 15.98 -29.89 31.61
CA LYS A 71 16.68 -30.51 32.75
C LYS A 71 16.26 -31.97 32.94
N GLU A 72 15.05 -32.34 32.52
CA GLU A 72 14.52 -33.71 32.58
C GLU A 72 14.99 -34.53 31.38
N HIS A 73 15.20 -33.89 30.23
CA HIS A 73 15.65 -34.52 28.98
C HIS A 73 17.13 -34.24 28.68
N LYS A 74 18.04 -34.90 29.41
CA LYS A 74 19.50 -34.69 29.29
C LYS A 74 20.18 -35.49 28.16
N ILE A 75 19.50 -36.49 27.62
CA ILE A 75 20.07 -37.44 26.65
C ILE A 75 20.06 -36.80 25.26
N PHE A 76 21.22 -36.78 24.61
CA PHE A 76 21.35 -36.36 23.20
C PHE A 76 20.89 -37.46 22.25
N TRP A 77 20.35 -37.06 21.10
CA TRP A 77 19.98 -38.00 20.04
C TRP A 77 21.23 -38.68 19.45
N PRO A 78 21.24 -40.01 19.28
CA PRO A 78 22.37 -40.70 18.67
C PRO A 78 22.53 -40.31 17.21
N SER A 79 23.75 -39.94 16.82
CA SER A 79 24.06 -39.42 15.48
C SER A 79 23.99 -40.43 14.34
N ASN A 80 23.75 -41.70 14.66
CA ASN A 80 23.63 -42.83 13.75
C ASN A 80 22.18 -43.34 13.65
N GLU A 81 21.22 -42.69 14.31
CA GLU A 81 19.80 -43.03 14.26
C GLU A 81 19.03 -41.98 13.47
N PRO A 82 18.07 -42.38 12.61
CA PRO A 82 17.19 -41.44 11.94
C PRO A 82 16.39 -40.65 12.99
N LEU A 83 16.14 -39.37 12.72
CA LEU A 83 15.30 -38.55 13.58
C LEU A 83 13.88 -39.12 13.55
N SER A 84 13.28 -39.29 14.73
CA SER A 84 11.86 -39.59 14.85
C SER A 84 11.13 -38.33 15.27
N PHE A 85 10.07 -37.99 14.53
CA PHE A 85 9.27 -36.79 14.74
C PHE A 85 7.96 -37.17 15.43
N ARG A 86 7.39 -36.22 16.18
CA ARG A 86 6.02 -36.38 16.68
C ARG A 86 5.08 -36.12 15.51
N ASP A 87 4.15 -37.04 15.24
CA ASP A 87 3.11 -36.82 14.25
C ASP A 87 2.34 -35.55 14.64
N TYR A 88 2.26 -34.57 13.74
CA TYR A 88 1.46 -33.36 13.95
C TYR A 88 0.02 -33.81 14.16
N CYS A 89 -0.53 -33.54 15.34
CA CYS A 89 -1.86 -34.00 15.73
C CYS A 89 -2.88 -32.90 15.38
N PRO A 90 -3.77 -33.11 14.39
CA PRO A 90 -4.74 -32.10 13.97
C PRO A 90 -5.74 -31.69 15.05
N SER A 91 -5.83 -32.43 16.16
CA SER A 91 -6.83 -32.19 17.21
C SER A 91 -6.60 -30.95 18.06
N GLU A 92 -5.44 -30.31 17.94
CA GLU A 92 -5.13 -29.05 18.64
C GLU A 92 -5.48 -27.82 17.78
N THR A 93 -5.81 -28.03 16.50
CA THR A 93 -6.23 -26.96 15.59
C THR A 93 -7.68 -26.55 15.88
N LYS A 94 -7.90 -25.24 16.07
CA LYS A 94 -9.26 -24.66 16.08
C LYS A 94 -9.87 -24.77 14.67
N TRP A 95 -11.10 -25.27 14.58
CA TRP A 95 -11.86 -25.37 13.33
C TRP A 95 -13.35 -25.14 13.54
N HIS A 96 -14.07 -24.82 12.47
CA HIS A 96 -15.52 -24.61 12.46
C HIS A 96 -16.14 -24.93 11.10
N ILE A 97 -17.47 -25.11 11.07
CA ILE A 97 -18.26 -25.21 9.83
C ILE A 97 -19.14 -23.98 9.72
N GLU A 98 -18.80 -23.09 8.79
CA GLU A 98 -19.65 -21.95 8.42
C GLU A 98 -20.61 -22.40 7.30
N VAL A 99 -21.90 -22.13 7.49
CA VAL A 99 -22.93 -22.39 6.48
C VAL A 99 -23.53 -21.07 6.05
N ASN A 100 -23.42 -20.73 4.76
CA ASN A 100 -23.99 -19.51 4.22
C ASN A 100 -24.70 -19.75 2.88
N ARG A 101 -25.29 -18.70 2.29
CA ARG A 101 -26.01 -18.77 1.01
C ARG A 101 -25.18 -19.29 -0.18
N PHE A 102 -23.86 -19.37 -0.03
CA PHE A 102 -22.90 -19.83 -1.03
C PHE A 102 -22.38 -21.25 -0.76
N GLY A 103 -22.80 -21.91 0.32
CA GLY A 103 -22.49 -23.31 0.60
C GLY A 103 -21.86 -23.54 1.97
N ASN A 104 -21.22 -24.70 2.10
CA ASN A 104 -20.58 -25.16 3.32
C ASN A 104 -19.08 -24.85 3.31
N TYR A 105 -18.56 -24.29 4.39
CA TYR A 105 -17.17 -23.91 4.54
C TYR A 105 -16.57 -24.60 5.76
N VAL A 106 -15.51 -25.36 5.58
CA VAL A 106 -14.67 -25.85 6.67
C VAL A 106 -13.59 -24.81 6.90
N VAL A 107 -13.63 -24.10 8.01
CA VAL A 107 -12.65 -23.06 8.39
C VAL A 107 -11.75 -23.58 9.50
N PHE A 108 -10.44 -23.36 9.42
CA PHE A 108 -9.48 -23.94 10.37
C PHE A 108 -8.15 -23.17 10.39
N ASN A 109 -7.39 -23.35 11.47
CA ASN A 109 -6.02 -22.84 11.60
C ASN A 109 -4.99 -23.89 11.14
N GLY A 110 -3.93 -23.47 10.48
CA GLY A 110 -2.96 -24.41 9.94
C GLY A 110 -2.12 -23.81 8.82
N ASP A 111 -1.28 -24.64 8.22
CA ASP A 111 -0.50 -24.27 7.05
C ASP A 111 -1.14 -24.79 5.75
N PHE A 112 -0.54 -24.45 4.61
CA PHE A 112 -1.04 -24.84 3.30
C PHE A 112 -1.02 -26.36 3.08
N SER A 113 0.01 -27.06 3.58
CA SER A 113 0.11 -28.53 3.49
C SER A 113 -1.03 -29.20 4.27
N PHE A 114 -1.36 -28.68 5.45
CA PHE A 114 -2.53 -29.10 6.21
C PHE A 114 -3.83 -28.86 5.44
N ALA A 115 -3.97 -27.71 4.78
CA ALA A 115 -5.15 -27.41 3.96
C ALA A 115 -5.30 -28.36 2.76
N GLU A 116 -4.20 -28.70 2.09
CA GLU A 116 -4.19 -29.68 1.00
C GLU A 116 -4.54 -31.09 1.48
N HIS A 117 -3.96 -31.54 2.60
CA HIS A 117 -4.27 -32.84 3.18
C HIS A 117 -5.71 -32.96 3.66
N LEU A 118 -6.24 -31.94 4.33
CA LEU A 118 -7.65 -31.92 4.73
C LEU A 118 -8.55 -31.90 3.50
N SER A 119 -8.23 -31.11 2.47
CA SER A 119 -8.98 -31.10 1.21
C SER A 119 -9.01 -32.47 0.54
N GLY A 120 -7.86 -33.15 0.49
CA GLY A 120 -7.76 -34.53 0.00
C GLY A 120 -8.62 -35.50 0.81
N HIS A 121 -8.55 -35.44 2.14
CA HIS A 121 -9.38 -36.26 3.02
C HIS A 121 -10.88 -36.04 2.80
N LEU A 122 -11.32 -34.79 2.64
CA LEU A 122 -12.73 -34.49 2.36
C LEU A 122 -13.17 -35.09 1.00
N ALA A 123 -12.34 -34.93 -0.03
CA ALA A 123 -12.61 -35.49 -1.36
C ALA A 123 -12.64 -37.03 -1.37
N ASP A 124 -11.69 -37.67 -0.71
CA ASP A 124 -11.58 -39.13 -0.59
C ASP A 124 -12.78 -39.74 0.18
N ASN A 125 -13.40 -38.96 1.07
CA ASN A 125 -14.60 -39.34 1.79
C ASN A 125 -15.90 -38.89 1.09
N GLY A 126 -15.83 -38.52 -0.20
CA GLY A 126 -16.99 -38.32 -1.06
C GLY A 126 -17.59 -36.91 -1.02
N LEU A 127 -16.87 -35.92 -0.50
CA LEU A 127 -17.29 -34.51 -0.56
C LEU A 127 -16.72 -33.82 -1.79
N SER A 128 -17.55 -33.06 -2.49
CA SER A 128 -17.13 -32.25 -3.62
C SER A 128 -16.47 -30.95 -3.13
N VAL A 129 -15.14 -30.92 -3.09
CA VAL A 129 -14.37 -29.72 -2.75
C VAL A 129 -14.33 -28.76 -3.95
N LEU A 130 -14.78 -27.53 -3.75
CA LEU A 130 -14.86 -26.49 -4.79
C LEU A 130 -13.68 -25.52 -4.76
N ARG A 131 -13.16 -25.22 -3.56
CA ARG A 131 -12.07 -24.25 -3.38
C ARG A 131 -11.37 -24.47 -2.04
N VAL A 132 -10.05 -24.31 -2.05
CA VAL A 132 -9.20 -24.19 -0.86
C VAL A 132 -8.47 -22.86 -0.97
N ASP A 133 -8.50 -22.04 0.09
CA ASP A 133 -7.83 -20.74 0.07
C ASP A 133 -7.62 -20.19 1.49
N GLN A 134 -6.83 -19.12 1.62
CA GLN A 134 -6.67 -18.38 2.87
C GLN A 134 -7.93 -17.57 3.19
N SER A 135 -8.29 -17.49 4.47
CA SER A 135 -9.44 -16.68 4.88
C SER A 135 -9.10 -15.20 4.92
N SER A 136 -9.86 -14.39 4.20
CA SER A 136 -9.73 -12.93 4.19
C SER A 136 -10.70 -12.22 5.15
N ARG A 137 -11.54 -12.98 5.87
CA ARG A 137 -12.55 -12.46 6.80
C ARG A 137 -12.80 -13.42 7.97
N PRO A 138 -13.37 -12.93 9.08
CA PRO A 138 -13.92 -13.80 10.13
C PRO A 138 -15.04 -14.71 9.62
N ALA A 139 -15.17 -15.87 10.27
CA ALA A 139 -16.29 -16.77 10.12
C ALA A 139 -17.53 -16.27 10.88
N ASP A 140 -18.66 -16.96 10.74
CA ASP A 140 -19.94 -16.64 11.39
C ASP A 140 -19.91 -16.74 12.92
N ASN A 141 -18.93 -17.46 13.48
CA ASN A 141 -18.65 -17.50 14.91
C ASN A 141 -17.76 -16.35 15.41
N GLY A 142 -17.38 -15.40 14.55
CA GLY A 142 -16.56 -14.25 14.89
C GLY A 142 -15.05 -14.50 14.92
N ILE A 143 -14.58 -15.74 14.67
CA ILE A 143 -13.16 -16.09 14.67
C ILE A 143 -12.59 -15.94 13.26
N HIS A 144 -11.41 -15.33 13.13
CA HIS A 144 -10.63 -15.28 11.88
C HIS A 144 -9.70 -16.50 11.82
N TYR A 145 -10.03 -17.45 10.96
CA TYR A 145 -9.25 -18.67 10.74
C TYR A 145 -8.21 -18.51 9.63
N ASP A 146 -7.12 -19.27 9.65
CA ASP A 146 -6.08 -19.15 8.61
C ASP A 146 -6.58 -19.53 7.20
N PHE A 147 -7.33 -20.63 7.11
CA PHE A 147 -7.77 -21.23 5.85
C PHE A 147 -9.26 -21.59 5.84
N PHE A 148 -9.82 -21.70 4.64
CA PHE A 148 -11.13 -22.28 4.41
C PHE A 148 -11.11 -23.28 3.24
N ILE A 149 -11.96 -24.31 3.36
CA ILE A 149 -12.30 -25.23 2.28
C ILE A 149 -13.80 -25.11 2.00
N ARG A 150 -14.15 -24.68 0.79
CA ARG A 150 -15.54 -24.62 0.32
C ARG A 150 -15.93 -25.97 -0.27
N VAL A 151 -16.99 -26.55 0.27
CA VAL A 151 -17.60 -27.81 -0.19
C VAL A 151 -18.91 -27.50 -0.92
N SER A 152 -19.29 -28.32 -1.91
CA SER A 152 -20.55 -28.16 -2.63
C SER A 152 -21.76 -28.09 -1.69
N SER A 153 -22.73 -27.27 -2.06
CA SER A 153 -24.03 -27.16 -1.38
C SER A 153 -24.89 -28.41 -1.53
N ASP A 154 -24.51 -29.35 -2.39
CA ASP A 154 -25.21 -30.63 -2.56
C ASP A 154 -25.00 -31.59 -1.37
N HIS A 155 -24.08 -31.25 -0.46
CA HIS A 155 -23.81 -32.00 0.76
C HIS A 155 -24.48 -31.35 1.97
N GLU A 156 -25.11 -32.16 2.81
CA GLU A 156 -25.72 -31.70 4.06
C GLU A 156 -24.64 -31.19 5.03
N PRO A 157 -24.85 -30.06 5.74
CA PRO A 157 -23.87 -29.50 6.68
C PRO A 157 -23.38 -30.50 7.74
N ASP A 158 -24.28 -31.35 8.24
CA ASP A 158 -23.95 -32.38 9.24
C ASP A 158 -23.06 -33.49 8.66
N GLN A 159 -23.23 -33.83 7.38
CA GLN A 159 -22.35 -34.76 6.67
C GLN A 159 -20.94 -34.18 6.54
N VAL A 160 -20.84 -32.91 6.12
CA VAL A 160 -19.56 -32.20 6.02
C VAL A 160 -18.87 -32.14 7.37
N ARG A 161 -19.62 -31.76 8.43
CA ARG A 161 -19.12 -31.70 9.80
C ARG A 161 -18.60 -33.06 10.28
N ALA A 162 -19.35 -34.15 10.04
CA ALA A 162 -18.97 -35.47 10.49
C ALA A 162 -17.69 -35.99 9.81
N ILE A 163 -17.50 -35.71 8.53
CA ILE A 163 -16.31 -36.12 7.77
C ILE A 163 -15.10 -35.27 8.16
N ALA A 164 -15.27 -33.95 8.28
CA ALA A 164 -14.22 -33.05 8.74
C ALA A 164 -13.77 -33.39 10.16
N ALA A 165 -14.72 -33.62 11.09
CA ALA A 165 -14.42 -33.98 12.48
C ALA A 165 -13.50 -35.20 12.59
N LYS A 166 -13.65 -36.21 11.72
CA LYS A 166 -12.77 -37.39 11.69
C LYS A 166 -11.31 -37.04 11.44
N TYR A 167 -11.04 -36.01 10.63
CA TYR A 167 -9.68 -35.53 10.37
C TYR A 167 -9.10 -34.80 11.58
N PHE A 168 -9.94 -34.03 12.27
CA PHE A 168 -9.55 -33.28 13.47
C PHE A 168 -9.53 -34.14 14.74
N THR A 169 -10.04 -35.37 14.73
CA THR A 169 -9.85 -36.32 15.84
C THR A 169 -8.58 -37.14 15.64
N CYS A 170 -7.57 -36.91 16.47
CA CYS A 170 -6.46 -37.85 16.59
C CYS A 170 -6.98 -39.15 17.20
N SER A 171 -7.05 -40.22 16.39
CA SER A 171 -7.12 -41.57 16.92
C SER A 171 -5.76 -41.92 17.54
N ALA A 172 -5.51 -41.43 18.75
CA ALA A 172 -4.68 -42.18 19.68
C ALA A 172 -5.45 -43.48 19.92
N THR A 173 -5.14 -44.50 19.14
CA THR A 173 -5.51 -45.87 19.49
C THR A 173 -4.32 -46.37 20.29
N PRO A 174 -4.36 -46.41 21.63
CA PRO A 174 -3.46 -47.30 22.33
C PRO A 174 -3.92 -48.70 21.93
N GLN A 175 -3.17 -49.39 21.08
CA GLN A 175 -3.14 -50.84 21.17
C GLN A 175 -2.46 -51.18 22.50
N LEU A 176 -3.20 -51.06 23.59
CA LEU A 176 -2.91 -51.83 24.79
C LEU A 176 -3.32 -53.27 24.44
N PRO A 177 -2.46 -54.27 24.65
CA PRO A 177 -2.89 -55.66 24.58
C PRO A 177 -4.06 -55.84 25.54
N ALA A 178 -5.13 -56.50 25.07
CA ALA A 178 -6.35 -56.78 25.80
C ALA A 178 -6.14 -57.83 26.91
N SER A 179 -5.24 -57.54 27.83
CA SER A 179 -4.95 -58.35 29.00
C SER A 179 -4.78 -57.41 30.17
N GLU A 180 -5.69 -57.55 31.13
CA GLU A 180 -5.71 -56.93 32.47
C GLU A 180 -6.49 -55.61 32.61
N LEU A 181 -7.81 -55.70 32.37
CA LEU A 181 -8.78 -54.95 33.18
C LEU A 181 -9.38 -55.92 34.22
N ASN A 182 -8.61 -56.22 35.27
CA ASN A 182 -9.18 -56.65 36.54
C ASN A 182 -9.43 -55.38 37.37
N LEU A 183 -10.60 -54.78 37.18
CA LEU A 183 -11.14 -53.78 38.09
C LEU A 183 -11.72 -54.49 39.31
N HIS A 184 -10.86 -54.89 40.24
CA HIS A 184 -11.20 -55.09 41.65
C HIS A 184 -9.92 -54.93 42.47
N GLU A 185 -9.62 -53.69 42.85
CA GLU A 185 -8.73 -53.43 43.97
C GLU A 185 -9.46 -52.48 44.92
N GLU A 186 -9.74 -53.00 46.12
CA GLU A 186 -10.35 -52.28 47.23
C GLU A 186 -9.47 -51.10 47.62
N VAL A 187 -10.06 -49.90 47.72
CA VAL A 187 -9.41 -48.72 48.30
C VAL A 187 -9.04 -49.05 49.75
N HIS A 188 -7.74 -49.26 50.00
CA HIS A 188 -7.27 -49.72 51.30
C HIS A 188 -6.63 -48.64 52.19
N ASP A 189 -6.72 -47.36 51.85
CA ASP A 189 -6.30 -46.30 52.78
C ASP A 189 -7.06 -44.98 52.59
N GLN A 190 -7.86 -44.60 53.60
CA GLN A 190 -8.55 -43.30 53.63
C GLN A 190 -7.55 -42.12 53.65
N SER A 191 -6.29 -42.38 54.02
CA SER A 191 -5.21 -41.40 54.08
C SER A 191 -4.77 -40.92 52.69
N GLU A 192 -4.72 -41.80 51.69
CA GLU A 192 -4.32 -41.45 50.32
C GLU A 192 -5.36 -40.57 49.62
N VAL A 193 -6.65 -40.84 49.86
CA VAL A 193 -7.76 -40.05 49.30
C VAL A 193 -7.70 -38.60 49.80
N LEU A 194 -7.32 -38.38 51.07
CA LEU A 194 -7.17 -37.04 51.62
C LEU A 194 -6.00 -36.27 50.98
N ILE A 195 -4.88 -36.94 50.70
CA ILE A 195 -3.73 -36.35 49.99
C ILE A 195 -4.13 -35.91 48.57
N TRP A 196 -4.90 -36.74 47.86
CA TRP A 196 -5.41 -36.39 46.53
C TRP A 196 -6.38 -35.21 46.56
N ILE A 197 -7.25 -35.12 47.58
CA ILE A 197 -8.17 -33.98 47.75
C ILE A 197 -7.40 -32.68 47.96
N ASP A 198 -6.38 -32.68 48.82
CA ASP A 198 -5.57 -31.48 49.05
C ASP A 198 -4.76 -31.09 47.81
N ARG A 199 -4.26 -32.07 47.05
CA ARG A 199 -3.59 -31.80 45.77
C ARG A 199 -4.52 -31.18 44.73
N VAL A 200 -5.76 -31.66 44.63
CA VAL A 200 -6.77 -31.08 43.72
C VAL A 200 -7.12 -29.66 44.14
N ARG A 201 -7.21 -29.37 45.45
CA ARG A 201 -7.44 -28.00 45.93
C ARG A 201 -6.29 -27.06 45.60
N GLU A 202 -5.04 -27.49 45.78
CA GLU A 202 -3.87 -26.70 45.39
C GLU A 202 -3.88 -26.39 43.89
N LEU A 203 -4.10 -27.41 43.06
CA LEU A 203 -4.16 -27.24 41.61
C LEU A 203 -5.32 -26.34 41.19
N THR A 204 -6.45 -26.40 41.89
CA THR A 204 -7.60 -25.51 41.61
C THR A 204 -7.23 -24.06 41.91
N LYS A 205 -6.55 -23.80 43.03
CA LYS A 205 -6.07 -22.46 43.40
C LYS A 205 -5.01 -21.94 42.45
N GLU A 206 -4.11 -22.81 41.99
CA GLU A 206 -3.11 -22.46 40.97
C GLU A 206 -3.78 -22.13 39.63
N ASN A 207 -4.80 -22.90 39.23
CA ASN A 207 -5.55 -22.66 38.01
C ASN A 207 -6.33 -21.34 38.06
N GLU A 208 -6.98 -21.03 39.20
CA GLU A 208 -7.60 -19.71 39.43
C GLU A 208 -6.58 -18.56 39.30
N GLY A 209 -5.37 -18.72 39.85
CA GLY A 209 -4.28 -17.76 39.66
C GLY A 209 -3.87 -17.61 38.20
N LEU A 210 -3.81 -18.71 37.45
CA LEU A 210 -3.49 -18.67 36.03
C LEU A 210 -4.57 -17.95 35.20
N TYR A 211 -5.86 -18.11 35.54
CA TYR A 211 -6.94 -17.38 34.87
C TYR A 211 -6.80 -15.86 35.06
N THR A 212 -6.46 -15.40 36.27
CA THR A 212 -6.26 -13.95 36.52
C THR A 212 -5.09 -13.38 35.71
N VAL A 213 -3.97 -14.11 35.63
CA VAL A 213 -2.82 -13.71 34.81
C VAL A 213 -3.16 -13.72 33.32
N PHE A 214 -4.03 -14.64 32.87
CA PHE A 214 -4.49 -14.68 31.49
C PHE A 214 -5.35 -13.47 31.14
N GLU A 215 -6.25 -13.04 32.02
CA GLU A 215 -7.05 -11.83 31.87
C GLU A 215 -6.17 -10.58 31.74
N ASP A 216 -5.14 -10.44 32.59
CA ASP A 216 -4.18 -9.32 32.52
C ASP A 216 -3.45 -9.28 31.16
N TYR A 217 -3.03 -10.44 30.64
CA TYR A 217 -2.38 -10.50 29.32
C TYR A 217 -3.34 -10.23 28.17
N GLU A 218 -4.61 -10.62 28.26
CA GLU A 218 -5.61 -10.28 27.24
C GLU A 218 -5.83 -8.76 27.17
N GLU A 219 -5.86 -8.08 28.32
CA GLU A 219 -5.96 -6.62 28.37
C GLU A 219 -4.72 -5.95 27.77
N GLU A 220 -3.51 -6.44 28.09
CA GLU A 220 -2.26 -5.93 27.52
C GLU A 220 -2.22 -6.13 25.99
N ILE A 221 -2.60 -7.31 25.50
CA ILE A 221 -2.68 -7.60 24.06
C ILE A 221 -3.68 -6.67 23.37
N SER A 222 -4.83 -6.39 24.00
CA SER A 222 -5.82 -5.46 23.47
C SER A 222 -5.24 -4.05 23.34
N ALA A 223 -4.60 -3.53 24.39
CA ALA A 223 -3.97 -2.22 24.38
C ALA A 223 -2.86 -2.11 23.32
N LEU A 224 -2.04 -3.17 23.16
CA LEU A 224 -0.99 -3.22 22.13
C LEU A 224 -1.56 -3.22 20.71
N ARG A 225 -2.69 -3.90 20.48
CA ARG A 225 -3.38 -3.91 19.18
C ARG A 225 -3.91 -2.53 18.82
N GLU A 226 -4.57 -1.85 19.75
CA GLU A 226 -5.04 -0.47 19.56
C GLU A 226 -3.89 0.48 19.23
N ALA A 227 -2.77 0.39 19.97
CA ALA A 227 -1.59 1.20 19.71
C ALA A 227 -0.96 0.92 18.33
N SER A 228 -0.93 -0.36 17.92
CA SER A 228 -0.42 -0.76 16.60
C SER A 228 -1.30 -0.23 15.48
N GLN A 229 -2.63 -0.26 15.65
CA GLN A 229 -3.57 0.27 14.67
C GLN A 229 -3.41 1.80 14.52
N GLY A 230 -3.29 2.53 15.63
CA GLY A 230 -3.02 3.97 15.59
C GLY A 230 -1.70 4.32 14.89
N LYS A 231 -0.67 3.48 15.02
CA LYS A 231 0.59 3.65 14.30
C LYS A 231 0.42 3.46 12.78
N GLU A 232 -0.38 2.48 12.36
CA GLU A 232 -0.65 2.24 10.94
C GLU A 232 -1.43 3.40 10.31
N GLU A 233 -2.40 3.96 11.03
CA GLU A 233 -3.14 5.15 10.61
C GLU A 233 -2.20 6.35 10.37
N ILE A 234 -1.29 6.62 11.32
CA ILE A 234 -0.30 7.70 11.20
C ILE A 234 0.65 7.44 10.02
N GLN A 235 1.08 6.20 9.80
CA GLN A 235 1.93 5.84 8.66
C GLN A 235 1.21 6.08 7.32
N ASN A 236 -0.06 5.71 7.23
CA ASN A 236 -0.88 5.95 6.04
C ASN A 236 -1.07 7.46 5.78
N GLU A 237 -1.30 8.26 6.81
CA GLU A 237 -1.36 9.72 6.67
C GLU A 237 -0.03 10.31 6.21
N LEU A 238 1.10 9.83 6.75
CA LEU A 238 2.43 10.27 6.35
C LEU A 238 2.67 10.00 4.85
N SER A 239 2.35 8.80 4.37
CA SER A 239 2.49 8.45 2.95
C SER A 239 1.62 9.32 2.04
N ARG A 240 0.36 9.59 2.42
CA ARG A 240 -0.51 10.51 1.68
C ARG A 240 0.05 11.93 1.63
N LEU A 241 0.62 12.39 2.75
CA LEU A 241 1.22 13.73 2.81
C LEU A 241 2.47 13.84 1.93
N GLN A 242 3.30 12.78 1.91
CA GLN A 242 4.49 12.69 1.05
C GLN A 242 4.11 12.74 -0.43
N GLU A 243 3.12 11.94 -0.85
CA GLU A 243 2.62 11.95 -2.23
C GLU A 243 2.09 13.35 -2.62
N ARG A 244 1.33 13.99 -1.72
CA ARG A 244 0.85 15.36 -1.95
C ARG A 244 1.99 16.36 -2.07
N TYR A 245 3.05 16.21 -1.27
CA TYR A 245 4.22 17.08 -1.33
C TYR A 245 4.99 16.90 -2.66
N GLU A 246 5.17 15.66 -3.12
CA GLU A 246 5.82 15.37 -4.41
C GLU A 246 5.03 15.96 -5.58
N ASN A 247 3.71 15.74 -5.62
CA ASN A 247 2.83 16.30 -6.64
C ASN A 247 2.86 17.85 -6.65
N LEU A 248 2.88 18.47 -5.47
CA LEU A 248 2.98 19.92 -5.35
C LEU A 248 4.34 20.42 -5.87
N ASN A 249 5.42 19.73 -5.54
CA ASN A 249 6.76 20.10 -5.97
C ASN A 249 6.93 19.97 -7.49
N GLU A 250 6.35 18.93 -8.10
CA GLU A 250 6.33 18.77 -9.56
C GLU A 250 5.55 19.92 -10.23
N THR A 251 4.39 20.28 -9.67
CA THR A 251 3.57 21.40 -10.16
C THR A 251 4.34 22.71 -10.06
N LEU A 252 5.01 22.98 -8.94
CA LEU A 252 5.84 24.16 -8.75
C LEU A 252 7.01 24.21 -9.72
N SER A 253 7.63 23.06 -10.03
CA SER A 253 8.70 22.98 -11.03
C SER A 253 8.20 23.40 -12.41
N LYS A 254 7.06 22.85 -12.85
CA LYS A 254 6.43 23.19 -14.13
C LYS A 254 6.05 24.68 -14.21
N VAL A 255 5.52 25.25 -13.14
CA VAL A 255 5.18 26.68 -13.08
C VAL A 255 6.43 27.55 -13.17
N ARG A 256 7.52 27.19 -12.47
CA ARG A 256 8.80 27.91 -12.55
C ARG A 256 9.43 27.86 -13.94
N GLU A 257 9.37 26.71 -14.60
CA GLU A 257 9.87 26.57 -15.97
C GLU A 257 9.09 27.44 -16.96
N ARG A 258 7.76 27.45 -16.85
CA ARG A 258 6.90 28.34 -17.65
C ARG A 258 7.24 29.80 -17.40
N ALA A 259 7.29 30.23 -16.14
CA ALA A 259 7.62 31.62 -15.79
C ALA A 259 9.00 32.06 -16.32
N ARG A 260 10.01 31.18 -16.28
CA ARG A 260 11.33 31.45 -16.86
C ARG A 260 11.30 31.55 -18.39
N SER A 261 10.53 30.68 -19.04
CA SER A 261 10.34 30.72 -20.49
C SER A 261 9.66 32.03 -20.91
N ASP A 262 8.59 32.40 -20.20
CA ASP A 262 7.83 33.62 -20.45
C ASP A 262 8.70 34.87 -20.25
N GLN A 263 9.49 34.91 -19.17
CA GLN A 263 10.42 36.02 -18.91
C GLN A 263 11.49 36.17 -20.01
N ARG A 264 11.99 35.05 -20.57
CA ARG A 264 12.94 35.09 -21.69
C ARG A 264 12.28 35.63 -22.96
N LEU A 265 11.06 35.19 -23.27
CA LEU A 265 10.31 35.69 -24.42
C LEU A 265 9.99 37.17 -24.28
N ASP A 266 9.57 37.61 -23.09
CA ASP A 266 9.31 39.02 -22.76
C ASP A 266 10.56 39.90 -22.98
N THR A 267 11.73 39.41 -22.54
CA THR A 267 13.01 40.12 -22.73
C THR A 267 13.40 40.22 -24.20
N LEU A 268 13.28 39.13 -24.97
CA LEU A 268 13.57 39.12 -26.41
C LEU A 268 12.62 40.03 -27.18
N LEU A 269 11.32 39.95 -26.87
CA LEU A 269 10.31 40.76 -27.54
C LEU A 269 10.51 42.25 -27.22
N THR A 270 10.77 42.59 -25.96
CA THR A 270 11.11 43.96 -25.56
C THR A 270 12.33 44.45 -26.33
N THR A 271 13.38 43.64 -26.46
CA THR A 271 14.60 44.00 -27.23
C THR A 271 14.28 44.26 -28.70
N VAL A 272 13.45 43.43 -29.35
CA VAL A 272 13.03 43.66 -30.74
C VAL A 272 12.20 44.94 -30.86
N LEU A 273 11.28 45.16 -29.92
CA LEU A 273 10.43 46.35 -29.95
C LEU A 273 11.24 47.64 -29.71
N THR A 274 12.37 47.59 -28.97
CA THR A 274 13.26 48.77 -28.82
C THR A 274 13.94 49.24 -30.11
N GLN A 275 13.81 48.51 -31.22
CA GLN A 275 14.35 48.93 -32.52
C GLN A 275 13.46 49.97 -33.22
N TYR A 276 12.26 50.26 -32.71
CA TYR A 276 11.33 51.21 -33.32
C TYR A 276 11.39 52.56 -32.60
N ASP A 277 11.81 53.60 -33.33
CA ASP A 277 12.05 54.94 -32.76
C ASP A 277 10.78 55.70 -32.36
N ASN A 278 9.63 55.35 -32.93
CA ASN A 278 8.37 56.08 -32.72
C ASN A 278 7.20 55.21 -32.28
N ILE A 279 7.47 54.02 -31.71
CA ILE A 279 6.43 53.10 -31.24
C ILE A 279 6.58 52.86 -29.73
N ALA A 280 5.48 52.99 -28.99
CA ALA A 280 5.36 52.58 -27.60
C ALA A 280 4.26 51.52 -27.47
N VAL A 281 4.62 50.31 -27.03
CA VAL A 281 3.67 49.19 -26.91
C VAL A 281 3.20 49.05 -25.46
N PHE A 282 1.91 48.82 -25.25
CA PHE A 282 1.36 48.57 -23.90
C PHE A 282 1.88 47.26 -23.29
N LYS A 283 2.17 47.25 -21.98
CA LYS A 283 2.66 46.06 -21.25
C LYS A 283 1.77 44.84 -21.42
N ASP A 284 0.46 45.05 -21.33
CA ASP A 284 -0.52 43.97 -21.51
C ASP A 284 -0.48 43.39 -22.92
N SER A 285 -0.17 44.22 -23.93
CA SER A 285 0.02 43.75 -25.29
C SER A 285 1.28 42.91 -25.45
N VAL A 286 2.37 43.23 -24.76
CA VAL A 286 3.62 42.44 -24.78
C VAL A 286 3.35 41.01 -24.29
N ARG A 287 2.68 40.89 -23.13
CA ARG A 287 2.27 39.61 -22.57
C ARG A 287 1.35 38.83 -23.50
N LEU A 288 0.37 39.52 -24.09
CA LEU A 288 -0.59 38.90 -24.99
C LEU A 288 0.08 38.36 -26.26
N ILE A 289 1.10 39.03 -26.80
CA ILE A 289 1.86 38.51 -27.96
C ILE A 289 2.55 37.19 -27.59
N THR A 290 3.20 37.12 -26.43
CA THR A 290 3.91 35.91 -26.00
C THR A 290 2.98 34.72 -25.74
N GLU A 291 1.75 34.98 -25.26
CA GLU A 291 0.78 33.94 -24.91
C GLU A 291 -0.08 33.50 -26.10
N GLU A 292 -0.49 34.43 -26.97
CA GLU A 292 -1.58 34.22 -27.93
C GLU A 292 -1.16 34.30 -29.40
N PHE A 293 0.07 34.70 -29.71
CA PHE A 293 0.57 34.87 -31.07
C PHE A 293 1.78 33.97 -31.35
N PRO A 294 1.56 32.72 -31.80
CA PRO A 294 2.65 31.78 -32.09
C PRO A 294 3.51 32.18 -33.32
N LYS A 295 3.03 33.13 -34.12
CA LYS A 295 3.69 33.66 -35.32
C LYS A 295 3.72 35.17 -35.27
N VAL A 296 4.90 35.74 -35.01
CA VAL A 296 5.10 37.18 -34.81
C VAL A 296 5.44 37.93 -36.08
N GLU A 297 5.68 37.26 -37.21
CA GLU A 297 6.15 37.89 -38.45
C GLU A 297 5.17 38.94 -38.98
N GLY A 298 3.88 38.61 -38.98
CA GLY A 298 2.83 39.54 -39.40
C GLY A 298 2.70 40.75 -38.47
N LEU A 299 2.97 40.56 -37.17
CA LEU A 299 2.99 41.65 -36.20
C LEU A 299 4.21 42.55 -36.40
N ILE A 300 5.41 41.98 -36.57
CA ILE A 300 6.64 42.73 -36.82
C ILE A 300 6.52 43.54 -38.11
N ALA A 301 5.96 42.96 -39.17
CA ALA A 301 5.70 43.66 -40.42
C ALA A 301 4.73 44.85 -40.21
N ALA A 302 3.65 44.63 -39.46
CA ALA A 302 2.69 45.68 -39.13
C ALA A 302 3.34 46.82 -38.33
N LEU A 303 4.12 46.51 -37.29
CA LEU A 303 4.84 47.51 -36.50
C LEU A 303 5.86 48.26 -37.36
N HIS A 304 6.57 47.60 -38.27
CA HIS A 304 7.49 48.27 -39.19
C HIS A 304 6.78 49.27 -40.11
N THR A 305 5.59 48.94 -40.62
CA THR A 305 4.78 49.89 -41.43
C THR A 305 4.26 51.07 -40.61
N ILE A 306 3.89 50.83 -39.35
CA ILE A 306 3.49 51.90 -38.41
C ILE A 306 4.69 52.82 -38.12
N ASN A 307 5.88 52.24 -37.89
CA ASN A 307 7.08 53.00 -37.58
C ASN A 307 7.46 53.96 -38.72
N ASN A 308 7.30 53.48 -39.95
CA ASN A 308 7.59 54.27 -41.16
C ASN A 308 6.44 55.21 -41.57
N ASN A 309 5.36 55.28 -40.78
CA ASN A 309 4.14 56.05 -41.09
C ASN A 309 3.47 55.67 -42.42
N ASP A 310 3.62 54.42 -42.87
CA ASP A 310 3.04 53.87 -44.11
C ASP A 310 1.82 52.97 -43.84
N ALA A 311 1.39 52.88 -42.58
CA ALA A 311 0.29 52.03 -42.17
C ALA A 311 -1.07 52.53 -42.71
N ALA A 312 -1.85 51.61 -43.30
CA ALA A 312 -3.23 51.88 -43.69
C ALA A 312 -4.17 51.83 -42.48
N LEU A 313 -4.64 53.00 -42.03
CA LEU A 313 -5.41 53.15 -40.79
C LEU A 313 -6.88 53.50 -41.03
N THR A 314 -7.74 53.05 -40.11
CA THR A 314 -9.16 53.40 -40.05
C THR A 314 -9.45 54.11 -38.72
N THR A 315 -10.05 55.29 -38.78
CA THR A 315 -10.45 56.02 -37.57
C THR A 315 -11.55 55.28 -36.82
N LEU A 316 -11.37 55.08 -35.51
CA LEU A 316 -12.40 54.50 -34.66
C LEU A 316 -13.42 55.57 -34.26
N ARG A 317 -14.71 55.24 -34.40
CA ARG A 317 -15.79 56.14 -33.98
C ARG A 317 -15.99 56.02 -32.48
N GLY A 318 -16.18 57.17 -31.81
CA GLY A 318 -16.45 57.23 -30.38
C GLY A 318 -15.21 57.16 -29.48
N THR A 319 -14.01 57.37 -30.04
CA THR A 319 -12.76 57.43 -29.30
C THR A 319 -11.95 58.69 -29.63
N SER A 320 -11.08 59.12 -28.71
CA SER A 320 -10.25 60.32 -28.82
C SER A 320 -8.98 60.06 -29.66
N ASN A 321 -9.13 60.10 -30.99
CA ASN A 321 -8.04 59.96 -31.98
C ASN A 321 -7.38 58.58 -32.04
N TRP A 322 -8.05 57.53 -31.57
CA TRP A 322 -7.59 56.16 -31.81
C TRP A 322 -7.90 55.72 -33.24
N LYS A 323 -6.96 54.98 -33.82
CA LYS A 323 -7.08 54.38 -35.16
C LYS A 323 -6.81 52.88 -35.08
N GLU A 324 -7.46 52.11 -35.93
CA GLU A 324 -7.25 50.67 -36.10
C GLU A 324 -6.48 50.41 -37.39
N LEU A 325 -5.48 49.52 -37.35
CA LEU A 325 -4.79 49.04 -38.53
C LEU A 325 -5.74 48.18 -39.37
N ARG A 326 -5.89 48.49 -40.67
CA ARG A 326 -6.78 47.73 -41.57
C ARG A 326 -6.36 46.29 -41.77
N GLN A 327 -5.06 46.02 -41.74
CA GLN A 327 -4.53 44.68 -41.85
C GLN A 327 -4.64 43.97 -40.50
N HIS A 328 -5.42 42.89 -40.46
CA HIS A 328 -5.52 42.03 -39.28
C HIS A 328 -4.35 41.04 -39.23
N ILE A 329 -3.93 40.69 -38.01
CA ILE A 329 -2.80 39.79 -37.78
C ILE A 329 -3.29 38.36 -37.60
N ASN A 330 -2.50 37.40 -38.11
CA ASN A 330 -2.72 35.99 -37.88
C ASN A 330 -2.38 35.60 -36.42
N THR A 331 -3.32 34.96 -35.73
CA THR A 331 -3.21 34.50 -34.33
C THR A 331 -2.87 33.01 -34.21
N GLY A 332 -2.67 32.32 -35.34
CA GLY A 332 -2.34 30.89 -35.37
C GLY A 332 -3.52 29.93 -35.23
N ASP A 333 -4.74 30.42 -34.94
CA ASP A 333 -5.95 29.62 -34.97
C ASP A 333 -6.31 29.24 -36.42
N PRO A 334 -6.36 27.94 -36.79
CA PRO A 334 -6.67 27.51 -38.15
C PRO A 334 -8.08 27.90 -38.61
N ASN A 335 -9.03 28.00 -37.68
CA ASN A 335 -10.43 28.31 -37.98
C ASN A 335 -10.67 29.81 -38.05
N LYS A 336 -9.90 30.59 -37.28
CA LYS A 336 -10.03 32.05 -37.19
C LYS A 336 -8.65 32.71 -37.19
N PRO A 337 -7.91 32.66 -38.31
CA PRO A 337 -6.53 33.13 -38.33
C PRO A 337 -6.47 34.64 -38.05
N ASN A 338 -7.33 35.44 -38.67
CA ASN A 338 -7.22 36.91 -38.71
C ASN A 338 -7.92 37.64 -37.55
N MET A 339 -7.75 37.17 -36.32
CA MET A 339 -8.37 37.75 -35.11
C MET A 339 -7.50 38.79 -34.40
N GLY A 340 -6.24 38.95 -34.80
CA GLY A 340 -5.37 39.98 -34.23
C GLY A 340 -5.75 41.38 -34.72
N ARG A 341 -5.76 42.35 -33.81
CA ARG A 341 -6.04 43.78 -34.06
C ARG A 341 -4.94 44.64 -33.49
N ILE A 342 -4.60 45.71 -34.21
CA ILE A 342 -3.69 46.75 -33.73
C ILE A 342 -4.43 48.07 -33.66
N TYR A 343 -4.43 48.67 -32.49
CA TYR A 343 -4.95 50.01 -32.25
C TYR A 343 -3.78 50.94 -31.98
N LEU A 344 -3.84 52.15 -32.52
CA LEU A 344 -2.82 53.14 -32.26
C LEU A 344 -3.37 54.54 -32.05
N LYS A 345 -2.70 55.29 -31.18
CA LYS A 345 -2.94 56.71 -30.94
C LYS A 345 -1.62 57.46 -31.10
N ASN A 346 -1.59 58.40 -32.04
CA ASN A 346 -0.42 59.24 -32.26
C ASN A 346 -0.50 60.47 -31.35
N THR A 347 0.50 60.66 -30.49
CA THR A 347 0.60 61.84 -29.62
C THR A 347 2.04 62.34 -29.64
N GLY A 348 2.26 63.58 -30.08
CA GLY A 348 3.60 64.19 -30.08
C GLY A 348 4.64 63.47 -30.95
N GLY A 349 4.21 62.82 -32.05
CA GLY A 349 5.10 62.05 -32.93
C GLY A 349 5.34 60.60 -32.50
N LEU A 350 4.87 60.21 -31.32
CA LEU A 350 4.94 58.83 -30.81
C LEU A 350 3.62 58.08 -31.06
N ASN A 351 3.72 56.86 -31.58
CA ASN A 351 2.60 55.95 -31.79
C ASN A 351 2.45 55.02 -30.59
N TYR A 352 1.42 55.24 -29.78
CA TYR A 352 1.03 54.32 -28.70
C TYR A 352 0.22 53.17 -29.28
N VAL A 353 0.73 51.95 -29.18
CA VAL A 353 0.22 50.76 -29.87
C VAL A 353 -0.32 49.72 -28.88
N ILE A 354 -1.55 49.26 -29.13
CA ILE A 354 -2.20 48.16 -28.42
C ILE A 354 -2.43 47.03 -29.41
N ILE A 355 -1.99 45.84 -29.03
CA ILE A 355 -2.24 44.60 -29.76
C ILE A 355 -3.26 43.80 -28.98
N HIS A 356 -4.29 43.34 -29.68
CA HIS A 356 -5.43 42.63 -29.11
C HIS A 356 -5.77 41.39 -29.93
N LYS A 357 -6.15 40.30 -29.27
CA LYS A 357 -6.79 39.15 -29.91
C LYS A 357 -8.29 39.24 -29.72
N LYS A 358 -9.00 39.55 -30.79
CA LYS A 358 -10.46 39.60 -30.79
C LYS A 358 -11.03 38.20 -30.61
N HIS A 359 -11.99 38.04 -29.71
CA HIS A 359 -12.75 36.78 -29.58
C HIS A 359 -14.07 36.83 -30.34
N ASP A 360 -14.78 37.95 -30.20
CA ASP A 360 -16.03 38.25 -30.89
C ASP A 360 -16.21 39.78 -31.06
N ASP A 361 -17.31 40.21 -31.69
CA ASP A 361 -17.60 41.63 -31.91
C ASP A 361 -17.87 42.40 -30.60
N LYS A 362 -18.40 41.74 -29.57
CA LYS A 362 -18.70 42.37 -28.28
C LYS A 362 -17.40 42.64 -27.51
N ASP A 363 -16.46 41.73 -27.56
CA ASP A 363 -15.11 41.83 -27.02
C ASP A 363 -14.38 43.04 -27.64
N GLN A 364 -14.39 43.16 -28.97
CA GLN A 364 -13.81 44.32 -29.66
C GLN A 364 -14.48 45.63 -29.20
N GLN A 365 -15.81 45.67 -29.10
CA GLN A 365 -16.52 46.88 -28.65
C GLN A 365 -16.21 47.24 -27.19
N ARG A 366 -16.00 46.28 -26.30
CA ARG A 366 -15.62 46.53 -24.91
C ARG A 366 -14.26 47.19 -24.83
N LEU A 367 -13.26 46.66 -25.54
CA LEU A 367 -11.93 47.26 -25.59
C LEU A 367 -11.97 48.69 -26.15
N ILE A 368 -12.68 48.90 -27.27
CA ILE A 368 -12.78 50.23 -27.91
C ILE A 368 -13.33 51.28 -26.93
N ARG A 369 -14.32 50.93 -26.09
CA ARG A 369 -14.86 51.85 -25.06
C ARG A 369 -13.87 52.18 -23.95
N GLN A 370 -12.88 51.33 -23.73
CA GLN A 370 -11.87 51.50 -22.69
C GLN A 370 -10.61 52.21 -23.20
N LEU A 371 -10.40 52.29 -24.52
CA LEU A 371 -9.18 52.88 -25.12
C LEU A 371 -8.88 54.31 -24.63
N ASP A 372 -9.90 55.13 -24.42
CA ASP A 372 -9.74 56.50 -23.93
C ASP A 372 -9.45 56.61 -22.43
N MET A 373 -9.72 55.54 -21.68
CA MET A 373 -9.45 55.46 -20.23
C MET A 373 -8.04 54.95 -19.93
N LEU A 374 -7.31 54.49 -20.95
CA LEU A 374 -5.96 53.96 -20.79
C LEU A 374 -4.99 55.07 -20.43
N ASN A 375 -4.21 54.82 -19.38
CA ASN A 375 -3.10 55.68 -19.01
C ASN A 375 -1.92 55.42 -19.95
N LEU A 376 -1.54 56.41 -20.76
CA LEU A 376 -0.45 56.28 -21.72
C LEU A 376 0.90 55.95 -21.03
N ASN A 377 1.04 56.22 -19.73
CA ASN A 377 2.22 55.87 -18.94
C ASN A 377 2.34 54.36 -18.65
N ASP A 378 1.28 53.57 -18.86
CA ASP A 378 1.30 52.11 -18.73
C ASP A 378 1.92 51.42 -19.96
N SER A 379 2.31 52.21 -20.97
CA SER A 379 3.11 51.72 -22.08
C SER A 379 4.56 51.49 -21.67
N VAL A 380 5.17 50.45 -22.24
CA VAL A 380 6.62 50.30 -22.18
C VAL A 380 7.20 51.34 -23.12
N PHE A 381 7.86 52.36 -22.56
CA PHE A 381 8.64 53.30 -23.33
C PHE A 381 9.89 52.59 -23.85
N LEU A 382 9.97 52.51 -25.17
CA LEU A 382 11.07 51.89 -25.89
C LEU A 382 11.98 53.03 -26.39
N TYR A 383 12.80 53.60 -25.51
CA TYR A 383 13.91 54.51 -25.89
C TYR A 383 15.19 54.02 -25.23
N PRO A 384 16.32 54.00 -25.95
CA PRO A 384 17.14 55.22 -25.94
C PRO A 384 17.89 55.46 -27.25
N HIS A 385 17.64 56.55 -27.96
CA HIS A 385 18.64 57.28 -28.75
C HIS A 385 18.20 58.74 -28.85
N SER A 386 18.62 59.55 -27.88
CA SER A 386 18.93 60.96 -28.13
C SER A 386 20.40 61.16 -27.79
N SER A 387 21.18 61.12 -28.87
CA SER A 387 22.27 62.04 -29.19
C SER A 387 22.56 63.11 -28.15
N ASN A 388 23.85 63.22 -27.81
CA ASN A 388 24.51 64.38 -27.22
C ASN A 388 23.78 65.70 -27.50
N ILE A 389 23.37 66.39 -26.44
CA ILE A 389 23.24 67.84 -26.42
C ILE A 389 24.41 68.36 -25.58
N VAL A 390 25.40 68.94 -26.27
CA VAL A 390 26.23 70.04 -25.80
C VAL A 390 25.83 71.26 -26.60
#